data_AF-A0A8H5M454-F1
#
_entry.id   AF-A0A8H5M454-F1
#
_cell.length_a   1.000
_cell.length_b   1.000
_cell.length_c   1.000
_cell.angle_alpha   90.00
_cell.angle_beta   90.00
_cell.angle_gamma   90.00
#
_symmetry.space_group_name_H-M   'P 1'
#
loop_
_entity.id
_entity.type
_entity.pdbx_description
1 polymer ?
#
loop_
_entity_poly.entity_id
_entity_poly.type
_entity_poly.pdbx_seq_one_letter_code
_entity_poly.pdbx_strand_id
1 'polypeptide(L)'
;MHTNSHATIVAVMARPGDMEPWNWAAWAERTNHVIPPFSTDAQPDDTFSQRQLDEIRAYVLALQKKRPRDRFSFAMNGQRDKYQAGRAAWSQWVEERWTKQWRFDALLDRVLKNNGATAYEVMRAHRTDELPDIEDADLDDLHKEIVSEIFGIDAFINPYTARLPIKKNVKEFVQGALRSTWDRYRRTVSWQRKQMKANMAKETKLWAKMTEDDAKPTAAQMRTWVRLSNSLMVPLKNYSDEESVSQLEKKKEMITAMLAAIGPEQDAVRSGKARTKKRRTRRYRRLEMERMMRM
;
A
#
# COMPACT_ATOMS: atom_id res chain seq x y z
N MET A 1 -0.34 -6.89 -16.48
CA MET A 1 -0.99 -5.60 -16.16
C MET A 1 0.08 -4.60 -15.74
N HIS A 2 0.24 -3.55 -16.52
CA HIS A 2 1.21 -2.50 -16.23
C HIS A 2 0.55 -1.42 -15.38
N THR A 3 1.10 -1.13 -14.20
CA THR A 3 0.64 -0.03 -13.35
C THR A 3 0.79 1.29 -14.08
N ASN A 4 -0.28 2.07 -14.19
CA ASN A 4 -0.20 3.43 -14.69
C ASN A 4 0.78 4.26 -13.81
N SER A 5 1.92 4.71 -14.36
CA SER A 5 2.81 5.62 -13.63
C SER A 5 2.07 6.92 -13.33
N HIS A 6 2.17 7.41 -12.09
CA HIS A 6 1.56 8.67 -11.66
C HIS A 6 2.02 9.83 -12.55
N ALA A 7 3.28 9.79 -12.97
CA ALA A 7 3.87 10.74 -13.90
C ALA A 7 3.10 10.83 -15.23
N THR A 8 2.72 9.69 -15.81
CA THR A 8 1.94 9.63 -17.05
C THR A 8 0.52 10.15 -16.82
N ILE A 9 -0.11 9.76 -15.69
CA ILE A 9 -1.47 10.19 -15.33
C ILE A 9 -1.53 11.73 -15.25
N VAL A 10 -0.58 12.34 -14.54
CA VAL A 10 -0.51 13.81 -14.37
C VAL A 10 -0.17 14.53 -15.68
N ALA A 11 0.76 14.00 -16.49
CA ALA A 11 1.17 14.64 -17.73
C ALA A 11 0.07 14.64 -18.81
N VAL A 12 -0.77 13.60 -18.83
CA VAL A 12 -1.88 13.47 -19.79
C VAL A 12 -3.04 14.42 -19.49
N MET A 13 -3.21 14.74 -18.21
CA MET A 13 -4.23 15.67 -17.73
C MET A 13 -3.98 17.11 -18.20
N ALA A 14 -2.71 17.53 -18.23
CA ALA A 14 -2.33 18.84 -18.71
C ALA A 14 -2.35 18.89 -20.24
N ARG A 15 -2.77 20.01 -20.83
CA ARG A 15 -2.59 20.26 -22.26
C ARG A 15 -1.53 21.34 -22.46
N PRO A 16 -0.64 21.21 -23.45
CA PRO A 16 0.37 22.23 -23.66
C PRO A 16 -0.29 23.52 -24.19
N GLY A 17 0.00 24.63 -23.52
CA GLY A 17 -0.60 25.95 -23.79
C GLY A 17 -1.92 26.20 -23.04
N ASP A 18 -2.44 25.19 -22.35
CA ASP A 18 -3.59 25.32 -21.46
C ASP A 18 -3.07 25.15 -20.02
N MET A 19 -3.16 26.20 -19.21
CA MET A 19 -2.74 26.12 -17.80
C MET A 19 -3.70 25.25 -16.97
N GLU A 20 -4.75 24.71 -17.57
CA GLU A 20 -5.63 23.75 -16.92
C GLU A 20 -4.94 22.39 -16.66
N PRO A 21 -5.11 21.78 -15.47
CA PRO A 21 -5.83 22.28 -14.30
C PRO A 21 -4.93 23.06 -13.30
N TRP A 22 -3.69 23.35 -13.67
CA TRP A 22 -2.69 23.98 -12.80
C TRP A 22 -3.11 25.35 -12.26
N ASN A 23 -3.91 26.10 -13.02
CA ASN A 23 -4.47 27.38 -12.58
C ASN A 23 -5.83 27.27 -11.86
N TRP A 24 -6.42 26.07 -11.72
CA TRP A 24 -7.68 25.89 -10.99
C TRP A 24 -7.43 25.99 -9.49
N ALA A 25 -8.33 26.67 -8.77
CA ALA A 25 -8.11 27.00 -7.36
C ALA A 25 -7.90 25.74 -6.50
N ALA A 26 -8.76 24.73 -6.65
CA ALA A 26 -8.68 23.49 -5.87
C ALA A 26 -7.41 22.68 -6.18
N TRP A 27 -6.98 22.65 -7.44
CA TRP A 27 -5.75 21.97 -7.82
C TRP A 27 -4.51 22.72 -7.33
N ALA A 28 -4.48 24.04 -7.49
CA ALA A 28 -3.39 24.89 -7.02
C ALA A 28 -3.24 24.83 -5.50
N GLU A 29 -4.34 24.87 -4.76
CA GLU A 29 -4.36 24.71 -3.29
C GLU A 29 -3.78 23.35 -2.89
N ARG A 30 -4.21 22.28 -3.55
CA ARG A 30 -3.76 20.92 -3.24
C ARG A 30 -2.30 20.67 -3.59
N THR A 31 -1.87 21.19 -4.73
CA THR A 31 -0.52 20.94 -5.24
C THR A 31 0.51 21.95 -4.76
N ASN A 32 0.06 23.08 -4.21
CA ASN A 32 0.85 24.27 -3.94
C ASN A 32 1.68 24.70 -5.18
N HIS A 33 1.14 24.46 -6.38
CA HIS A 33 1.82 24.70 -7.65
C HIS A 33 0.82 25.21 -8.68
N VAL A 34 1.06 26.42 -9.18
CA VAL A 34 0.26 27.03 -10.25
C VAL A 34 0.94 26.85 -11.62
N ILE A 35 2.26 26.71 -11.64
CA ILE A 35 3.04 26.55 -12.86
C ILE A 35 3.72 25.18 -12.85
N PRO A 36 3.38 24.27 -13.77
CA PRO A 36 4.04 22.97 -13.84
C PRO A 36 5.45 23.09 -14.43
N PRO A 37 6.37 22.17 -14.09
CA PRO A 37 7.74 22.14 -14.64
C PRO A 37 7.84 22.08 -16.17
N PHE A 38 6.82 21.56 -16.86
CA PHE A 38 6.81 21.52 -18.33
C PHE A 38 6.23 22.80 -18.97
N SER A 39 5.69 23.75 -18.19
CA SER A 39 5.18 25.02 -18.72
C SER A 39 6.29 25.84 -19.39
N THR A 40 5.94 26.67 -20.36
CA THR A 40 6.86 27.68 -20.92
C THR A 40 7.24 28.73 -19.90
N ASP A 41 6.37 28.96 -18.92
CA ASP A 41 6.53 29.99 -17.90
C ASP A 41 7.34 29.50 -16.68
N ALA A 42 7.66 28.20 -16.65
CA ALA A 42 8.47 27.60 -15.59
C ALA A 42 9.90 28.18 -15.61
N GLN A 43 10.32 28.72 -14.47
CA GLN A 43 11.66 29.27 -14.25
C GLN A 43 12.53 28.25 -13.48
N PRO A 44 13.86 28.26 -13.68
CA PRO A 44 14.75 27.40 -12.92
C PRO A 44 14.74 27.75 -11.43
N ASP A 45 14.89 26.74 -10.59
CA ASP A 45 14.91 26.84 -9.13
C ASP A 45 15.89 25.82 -8.53
N ASP A 46 15.87 25.67 -7.20
CA ASP A 46 16.70 24.69 -6.48
C ASP A 46 16.40 23.22 -6.86
N THR A 47 15.23 22.97 -7.46
CA THR A 47 14.80 21.63 -7.89
C THR A 47 15.26 21.33 -9.31
N PHE A 48 15.12 22.30 -10.23
CA PHE A 48 15.38 22.12 -11.65
C PHE A 48 16.22 23.24 -12.25
N SER A 49 17.31 22.84 -12.91
CA SER A 49 18.01 23.69 -13.86
C SER A 49 17.17 23.95 -15.12
N GLN A 50 17.50 25.03 -15.85
CA GLN A 50 16.83 25.37 -17.12
C GLN A 50 16.85 24.18 -18.11
N ARG A 51 17.99 23.50 -18.20
CA ARG A 51 18.14 22.32 -19.06
C ARG A 51 17.15 21.20 -18.68
N GLN A 52 16.97 20.94 -17.40
CA GLN A 52 16.02 19.91 -16.94
C GLN A 52 14.58 20.31 -17.26
N LEU A 53 14.21 21.58 -17.11
CA LEU A 53 12.88 22.08 -17.50
C LEU A 53 12.64 21.88 -19.00
N ASP A 54 13.63 22.19 -19.84
CA ASP A 54 13.52 22.00 -21.30
C ASP A 54 13.41 20.51 -21.68
N GLU A 55 14.16 19.64 -21.01
CA GLU A 55 14.09 18.18 -21.20
C GLU A 55 12.73 17.62 -20.76
N ILE A 56 12.20 18.06 -19.60
CA ILE A 56 10.87 17.69 -19.09
C ILE A 56 9.79 18.16 -20.08
N ARG A 57 9.85 19.42 -20.52
CA ARG A 57 8.92 20.01 -21.49
C ARG A 57 8.92 19.20 -22.79
N ALA A 58 10.10 18.89 -23.34
CA ALA A 58 10.23 18.10 -24.55
C ALA A 58 9.60 16.70 -24.41
N TYR A 59 9.80 16.04 -23.27
CA TYR A 59 9.20 14.74 -22.98
C TYR A 59 7.67 14.81 -22.86
N VAL A 60 7.13 15.72 -22.03
CA VAL A 60 5.68 15.85 -21.79
C VAL A 60 4.94 16.20 -23.09
N LEU A 61 5.49 17.12 -23.89
CA LEU A 61 4.97 17.44 -25.22
C LEU A 61 4.96 16.21 -26.14
N ALA A 62 6.02 15.41 -26.14
CA ALA A 62 6.10 14.21 -26.95
C ALA A 62 5.09 13.14 -26.50
N LEU A 63 4.88 12.99 -25.18
CA LEU A 63 3.90 12.09 -24.60
C LEU A 63 2.47 12.49 -24.98
N GLN A 64 2.11 13.77 -24.85
CA GLN A 64 0.77 14.28 -25.16
C GLN A 64 0.40 14.12 -26.64
N LYS A 65 1.39 14.22 -27.54
CA LYS A 65 1.24 13.97 -28.98
C LYS A 65 1.01 12.49 -29.33
N LYS A 66 1.24 11.55 -28.40
CA LYS A 66 0.91 10.14 -28.62
C LYS A 66 -0.59 9.91 -28.54
N ARG A 67 -1.07 8.96 -29.34
CA ARG A 67 -2.44 8.46 -29.23
C ARG A 67 -2.66 7.91 -27.81
N PRO A 68 -3.85 8.05 -27.21
CA PRO A 68 -4.11 7.61 -25.83
C PRO A 68 -3.59 6.20 -25.51
N ARG A 69 -3.83 5.23 -26.41
CA ARG A 69 -3.36 3.84 -26.29
C ARG A 69 -1.82 3.67 -26.28
N ASP A 70 -1.08 4.58 -26.88
CA ASP A 70 0.38 4.51 -27.07
C ASP A 70 1.14 5.34 -26.00
N ARG A 71 0.43 6.13 -25.20
CA ARG A 71 1.04 7.00 -24.18
C ARG A 71 1.75 6.18 -23.11
N PHE A 72 1.13 5.08 -22.69
CA PHE A 72 1.66 4.25 -21.62
C PHE A 72 2.93 3.51 -22.04
N SER A 73 2.92 2.88 -23.22
CA SER A 73 4.12 2.24 -23.77
C SER A 73 5.24 3.26 -24.02
N PHE A 74 4.91 4.45 -24.53
CA PHE A 74 5.88 5.53 -24.69
C PHE A 74 6.49 6.00 -23.36
N ALA A 75 5.70 6.09 -22.29
CA ALA A 75 6.19 6.45 -20.96
C ALA A 75 7.09 5.37 -20.34
N MET A 76 6.90 4.10 -20.71
CA MET A 76 7.67 2.97 -20.16
C MET A 76 8.90 2.59 -21.00
N ASN A 77 9.07 3.12 -22.21
CA ASN A 77 10.16 2.76 -23.11
C ASN A 77 11.55 3.05 -22.50
N GLY A 78 12.25 2.01 -22.05
CA GLY A 78 13.52 2.13 -21.32
C GLY A 78 14.69 2.77 -22.12
N GLN A 79 15.27 3.79 -21.49
CA GLN A 79 16.70 4.14 -21.41
C GLN A 79 17.57 4.46 -22.64
N ARG A 80 17.04 4.55 -23.87
CA ARG A 80 17.86 4.93 -25.04
C ARG A 80 17.22 5.89 -26.03
N ASP A 81 16.16 6.60 -25.61
CA ASP A 81 15.60 7.68 -26.42
C ASP A 81 16.07 9.05 -25.92
N LYS A 82 15.89 10.06 -26.77
CA LYS A 82 16.23 11.45 -26.46
C LYS A 82 15.38 12.07 -25.32
N TYR A 83 14.39 11.35 -24.79
CA TYR A 83 13.50 11.84 -23.75
C TYR A 83 13.80 11.23 -22.37
N GLN A 84 14.81 10.37 -22.26
CA GLN A 84 15.14 9.66 -21.03
C GLN A 84 15.35 10.60 -19.84
N ALA A 85 16.14 11.67 -20.01
CA ALA A 85 16.47 12.60 -18.93
C ALA A 85 15.23 13.35 -18.44
N GLY A 86 14.46 13.95 -19.36
CA GLY A 86 13.20 14.62 -19.05
C GLY A 86 12.15 13.71 -18.42
N ARG A 87 12.04 12.46 -18.91
CA ARG A 87 11.17 11.45 -18.32
C ARG A 87 11.57 11.11 -16.89
N ALA A 88 12.85 10.87 -16.64
CA ALA A 88 13.34 10.52 -15.31
C ALA A 88 13.10 11.67 -14.31
N ALA A 89 13.42 12.90 -14.70
CA ALA A 89 13.21 14.09 -13.88
C ALA A 89 11.71 14.33 -13.59
N TRP A 90 10.85 14.22 -14.61
CA TRP A 90 9.41 14.35 -14.46
C TRP A 90 8.83 13.27 -13.54
N SER A 91 9.20 12.00 -13.76
CA SER A 91 8.69 10.90 -12.95
C SER A 91 9.12 11.03 -11.50
N GLN A 92 10.39 11.35 -11.24
CA GLN A 92 10.86 11.56 -9.87
C GLN A 92 10.07 12.67 -9.17
N TRP A 93 9.87 13.80 -9.83
CA TRP A 93 9.16 14.96 -9.28
C TRP A 93 7.69 14.65 -8.98
N VAL A 94 6.99 13.95 -9.88
CA VAL A 94 5.60 13.55 -9.66
C VAL A 94 5.49 12.52 -8.56
N GLU A 95 6.31 11.46 -8.56
CA GLU A 95 6.20 10.38 -7.55
C GLU A 95 6.47 10.89 -6.14
N GLU A 96 7.46 11.78 -5.97
CA GLU A 96 7.73 12.41 -4.68
C GLU A 96 6.53 13.20 -4.16
N ARG A 97 5.87 13.96 -5.04
CA ARG A 97 4.73 14.80 -4.66
C ARG A 97 3.45 13.99 -4.48
N TRP A 98 3.19 13.02 -5.35
CA TRP A 98 2.00 12.17 -5.33
C TRP A 98 1.78 11.54 -3.96
N THR A 99 2.84 10.91 -3.42
CA THR A 99 2.76 10.21 -2.14
C THR A 99 2.96 11.14 -0.95
N LYS A 100 3.95 12.04 -0.98
CA LYS A 100 4.32 12.82 0.21
C LYS A 100 3.51 14.10 0.38
N GLN A 101 3.34 14.87 -0.69
CA GLN A 101 2.79 16.23 -0.63
C GLN A 101 1.29 16.23 -0.92
N TRP A 102 0.89 15.74 -2.10
CA TRP A 102 -0.50 15.74 -2.56
C TRP A 102 -1.35 14.66 -1.89
N ARG A 103 -0.69 13.58 -1.44
CA ARG A 103 -1.29 12.44 -0.73
C ARG A 103 -2.48 11.85 -1.50
N PHE A 104 -2.37 11.74 -2.82
CA PHE A 104 -3.47 11.29 -3.68
C PHE A 104 -3.90 9.86 -3.36
N ASP A 105 -2.96 8.98 -3.05
CA ASP A 105 -3.26 7.63 -2.57
C ASP A 105 -4.21 7.66 -1.36
N ALA A 106 -3.91 8.48 -0.34
CA ALA A 106 -4.74 8.56 0.86
C ALA A 106 -6.11 9.21 0.58
N LEU A 107 -6.19 10.15 -0.37
CA LEU A 107 -7.44 10.74 -0.81
C LEU A 107 -8.32 9.70 -1.50
N LEU A 108 -7.77 8.95 -2.46
CA LEU A 108 -8.49 7.91 -3.19
C LEU A 108 -8.96 6.81 -2.24
N ASP A 109 -8.10 6.38 -1.32
CA ASP A 109 -8.46 5.39 -0.29
C ASP A 109 -9.60 5.88 0.59
N ARG A 110 -9.60 7.16 0.98
CA ARG A 110 -10.68 7.78 1.75
C ARG A 110 -11.98 7.84 0.96
N VAL A 111 -11.96 8.27 -0.30
CA VAL A 111 -13.18 8.35 -1.13
C VAL A 111 -13.77 6.97 -1.35
N LEU A 112 -12.94 5.97 -1.66
CA LEU A 112 -13.37 4.58 -1.79
C LEU A 112 -13.99 4.06 -0.49
N LYS A 113 -13.34 4.31 0.65
CA LYS A 113 -13.86 3.90 1.97
C LYS A 113 -15.20 4.55 2.32
N ASN A 114 -15.32 5.86 2.11
CA ASN A 114 -16.53 6.60 2.46
C ASN A 114 -17.76 6.16 1.64
N ASN A 115 -17.53 5.57 0.47
CA ASN A 115 -18.58 5.06 -0.41
C ASN A 115 -18.74 3.53 -0.37
N GLY A 116 -18.16 2.85 0.63
CA GLY A 116 -18.28 1.39 0.76
C GLY A 116 -17.63 0.60 -0.39
N ALA A 117 -16.65 1.19 -1.06
CA ALA A 117 -15.95 0.64 -2.21
C ALA A 117 -14.50 0.25 -1.88
N THR A 118 -14.23 -0.16 -0.64
CA THR A 118 -12.93 -0.75 -0.31
C THR A 118 -12.76 -2.11 -0.99
N ALA A 119 -11.52 -2.57 -1.13
CA ALA A 119 -11.22 -3.84 -1.78
C ALA A 119 -12.04 -5.02 -1.22
N TYR A 120 -12.16 -5.13 0.12
CA TYR A 120 -12.90 -6.22 0.74
C TYR A 120 -14.41 -6.08 0.64
N GLU A 121 -14.94 -4.85 0.62
CA GLU A 121 -16.37 -4.61 0.41
C GLU A 121 -16.78 -5.00 -1.01
N VAL A 122 -15.97 -4.63 -2.01
CA VAL A 122 -16.19 -5.06 -3.40
C VAL A 122 -16.07 -6.57 -3.53
N MET A 123 -15.03 -7.20 -2.97
CA MET A 123 -14.91 -8.66 -2.97
C MET A 123 -16.15 -9.36 -2.35
N ARG A 124 -16.67 -8.80 -1.26
CA ARG A 124 -17.88 -9.32 -0.59
C ARG A 124 -19.12 -9.16 -1.45
N ALA A 125 -19.31 -7.99 -2.08
CA ALA A 125 -20.42 -7.75 -2.99
C ALA A 125 -20.43 -8.72 -4.18
N HIS A 126 -19.24 -9.00 -4.74
CA HIS A 126 -19.05 -9.95 -5.84
C HIS A 126 -18.95 -11.42 -5.39
N ARG A 127 -19.05 -11.71 -4.09
CA ARG A 127 -18.94 -13.07 -3.50
C ARG A 127 -17.71 -13.84 -3.96
N THR A 128 -16.56 -13.16 -3.97
CA THR A 128 -15.28 -13.70 -4.47
C THR A 128 -14.17 -13.50 -3.44
N ASP A 129 -13.17 -14.38 -3.45
CA ASP A 129 -11.95 -14.25 -2.64
C ASP A 129 -10.78 -13.57 -3.41
N GLU A 130 -11.07 -13.10 -4.62
CA GLU A 130 -10.16 -12.32 -5.46
C GLU A 130 -10.78 -10.96 -5.79
N LEU A 131 -9.96 -9.92 -5.73
CA LEU A 131 -10.40 -8.58 -6.11
C LEU A 131 -10.61 -8.55 -7.64
N PRO A 132 -11.83 -8.21 -8.13
CA PRO A 132 -12.14 -8.17 -9.55
C PRO A 132 -11.27 -7.15 -10.31
N ASP A 133 -11.29 -7.23 -11.64
CA ASP A 133 -10.69 -6.20 -12.49
C ASP A 133 -11.42 -4.85 -12.27
N ILE A 134 -10.78 -3.73 -12.59
CA ILE A 134 -11.38 -2.41 -12.32
C ILE A 134 -12.65 -2.19 -13.15
N GLU A 135 -12.69 -2.78 -14.35
CA GLU A 135 -13.84 -2.76 -15.25
C GLU A 135 -15.06 -3.48 -14.66
N ASP A 136 -14.83 -4.48 -13.81
CA ASP A 136 -15.88 -5.28 -13.15
C ASP A 136 -16.16 -4.80 -11.72
N ALA A 137 -15.44 -3.79 -11.23
CA ALA A 137 -15.56 -3.30 -9.85
C ALA A 137 -16.64 -2.21 -9.68
N ASP A 138 -17.33 -1.83 -10.75
CA ASP A 138 -18.42 -0.83 -10.77
C ASP A 138 -18.08 0.51 -10.08
N LEU A 139 -16.83 0.98 -10.24
CA LEU A 139 -16.34 2.23 -9.60
C LEU A 139 -16.64 3.50 -10.40
N ASP A 140 -17.31 3.39 -11.55
CA ASP A 140 -17.55 4.51 -12.48
C ASP A 140 -18.37 5.65 -11.85
N ASP A 141 -19.25 5.32 -10.92
CA ASP A 141 -20.09 6.29 -10.21
C ASP A 141 -19.25 7.21 -9.32
N LEU A 142 -18.12 6.73 -8.79
CA LEU A 142 -17.24 7.48 -7.89
C LEU A 142 -16.39 8.54 -8.60
N HIS A 143 -16.43 8.58 -9.93
CA HIS A 143 -15.67 9.56 -10.70
C HIS A 143 -16.02 10.99 -10.29
N LYS A 144 -17.30 11.30 -10.00
CA LYS A 144 -17.72 12.67 -9.68
C LYS A 144 -17.22 13.12 -8.32
N GLU A 145 -17.24 12.23 -7.33
CA GLU A 145 -16.76 12.45 -5.98
C GLU A 145 -15.25 12.71 -6.00
N ILE A 146 -14.51 11.87 -6.71
CA ILE A 146 -13.05 12.02 -6.85
C ILE A 146 -12.71 13.32 -7.58
N VAL A 147 -13.44 13.63 -8.66
CA VAL A 147 -13.23 14.88 -9.41
C VAL A 147 -13.48 16.10 -8.53
N SER A 148 -14.60 16.12 -7.80
CA SER A 148 -14.96 17.23 -6.93
C SER A 148 -13.92 17.44 -5.83
N GLU A 149 -13.41 16.36 -5.23
CA GLU A 149 -12.37 16.40 -4.20
C GLU A 149 -11.01 16.89 -4.72
N ILE A 150 -10.62 16.51 -5.94
CA ILE A 150 -9.29 16.83 -6.47
C ILE A 150 -9.26 18.19 -7.16
N PHE A 151 -10.28 18.50 -7.96
CA PHE A 151 -10.29 19.61 -8.90
C PHE A 151 -11.38 20.65 -8.62
N GLY A 152 -12.32 20.37 -7.72
CA GLY A 152 -13.44 21.26 -7.45
C GLY A 152 -14.36 21.45 -8.66
N ILE A 153 -15.01 22.61 -8.69
CA ILE A 153 -16.07 22.91 -9.67
C ILE A 153 -15.54 23.11 -11.10
N ASP A 154 -14.26 23.49 -11.25
CA ASP A 154 -13.62 23.82 -12.53
C ASP A 154 -13.42 22.60 -13.44
N ALA A 155 -13.50 21.40 -12.87
CA ALA A 155 -13.40 20.15 -13.62
C ALA A 155 -14.66 19.80 -14.42
N PHE A 156 -15.78 20.48 -14.18
CA PHE A 156 -17.03 20.23 -14.88
C PHE A 156 -17.18 21.18 -16.09
N ILE A 157 -17.66 20.66 -17.21
CA ILE A 157 -17.88 21.45 -18.44
C ILE A 157 -18.98 22.50 -18.20
N ASN A 158 -20.04 22.12 -17.47
CA ASN A 158 -21.07 23.03 -17.03
C ASN A 158 -21.55 22.63 -15.62
N PRO A 159 -21.06 23.32 -14.57
CA PRO A 159 -21.36 22.98 -13.18
C PRO A 159 -22.82 23.25 -12.78
N TYR A 160 -23.58 23.97 -13.60
CA TYR A 160 -24.97 24.31 -13.35
C TYR A 160 -25.96 23.28 -13.92
N THR A 161 -25.46 22.19 -14.50
CA THR A 161 -26.30 21.10 -15.03
C THR A 161 -26.37 19.94 -14.05
N ALA A 162 -27.55 19.36 -13.85
CA ALA A 162 -27.75 18.20 -12.97
C ALA A 162 -26.86 16.99 -13.31
N ARG A 163 -26.43 16.88 -14.58
CA ARG A 163 -25.59 15.77 -15.05
C ARG A 163 -24.11 15.92 -14.70
N LEU A 164 -23.64 17.14 -14.42
CA LEU A 164 -22.24 17.46 -14.08
C LEU A 164 -21.21 16.74 -14.99
N PRO A 165 -21.21 17.02 -16.30
CA PRO A 165 -20.27 16.39 -17.23
C PRO A 165 -18.82 16.80 -16.93
N ILE A 166 -17.94 15.81 -16.73
CA ILE A 166 -16.51 15.99 -16.41
C ILE A 166 -15.72 16.32 -17.69
N LYS A 167 -14.78 17.28 -17.61
CA LYS A 167 -13.83 17.60 -18.69
C LYS A 167 -13.01 16.35 -19.08
N LYS A 168 -12.78 16.14 -20.37
CA LYS A 168 -12.16 14.90 -20.90
C LYS A 168 -10.80 14.57 -20.26
N ASN A 169 -9.92 15.55 -20.14
CA ASN A 169 -8.59 15.39 -19.55
C ASN A 169 -8.64 15.01 -18.06
N VAL A 170 -9.61 15.57 -17.32
CA VAL A 170 -9.87 15.20 -15.93
C VAL A 170 -10.40 13.77 -15.82
N LYS A 171 -11.30 13.36 -16.71
CA LYS A 171 -11.80 11.99 -16.76
C LYS A 171 -10.66 10.99 -17.02
N GLU A 172 -9.78 11.28 -17.99
CA GLU A 172 -8.60 10.46 -18.27
C GLU A 172 -7.67 10.35 -17.04
N PHE A 173 -7.47 11.46 -16.30
CA PHE A 173 -6.71 11.46 -15.05
C PHE A 173 -7.32 10.53 -13.99
N VAL A 174 -8.61 10.71 -13.70
CA VAL A 174 -9.27 9.95 -12.62
C VAL A 174 -9.33 8.46 -12.94
N GLN A 175 -9.64 8.09 -14.18
CA GLN A 175 -9.59 6.68 -14.60
C GLN A 175 -8.18 6.08 -14.44
N GLY A 176 -7.15 6.86 -14.79
CA GLY A 176 -5.76 6.46 -14.60
C GLY A 176 -5.39 6.25 -13.12
N ALA A 177 -5.79 7.20 -12.27
CA ALA A 177 -5.53 7.21 -10.83
C ALA A 177 -6.26 6.06 -10.10
N LEU A 178 -7.53 5.84 -10.42
CA LEU A 178 -8.31 4.72 -9.91
C LEU A 178 -7.70 3.39 -10.33
N ARG A 179 -7.31 3.23 -11.60
CA ARG A 179 -6.65 2.00 -12.06
C ARG A 179 -5.34 1.74 -11.32
N SER A 180 -4.51 2.77 -11.11
CA SER A 180 -3.28 2.63 -10.32
C SER A 180 -3.56 2.18 -8.89
N THR A 181 -4.58 2.79 -8.25
CA THR A 181 -5.02 2.45 -6.89
C THR A 181 -5.55 1.01 -6.82
N TRP A 182 -6.35 0.61 -7.80
CA TRP A 182 -6.93 -0.73 -7.88
C TRP A 182 -5.86 -1.79 -8.11
N ASP A 183 -4.91 -1.57 -9.02
CA ASP A 183 -3.76 -2.46 -9.22
C ASP A 183 -2.94 -2.64 -7.93
N ARG A 184 -2.74 -1.56 -7.17
CA ARG A 184 -2.09 -1.61 -5.86
C ARG A 184 -2.88 -2.47 -4.87
N TYR A 185 -4.20 -2.31 -4.81
CA TYR A 185 -5.06 -3.16 -3.98
C TYR A 185 -4.99 -4.63 -4.39
N ARG A 186 -5.07 -4.93 -5.69
CA ARG A 186 -4.97 -6.32 -6.19
C ARG A 186 -3.65 -6.99 -5.78
N ARG A 187 -2.53 -6.27 -5.87
CA ARG A 187 -1.22 -6.78 -5.41
C ARG A 187 -1.23 -7.05 -3.91
N THR A 188 -1.75 -6.12 -3.12
CA THR A 188 -1.87 -6.26 -1.66
C THR A 188 -2.74 -7.46 -1.28
N VAL A 189 -3.94 -7.57 -1.84
CA VAL A 189 -4.88 -8.67 -1.59
C VAL A 189 -4.25 -10.01 -2.01
N SER A 190 -3.64 -10.09 -3.19
CA SER A 190 -2.96 -11.30 -3.65
C SER A 190 -1.84 -11.73 -2.70
N TRP A 191 -1.01 -10.78 -2.25
CA TRP A 191 0.05 -11.05 -1.30
C TRP A 191 -0.50 -11.49 0.06
N GLN A 192 -1.52 -10.80 0.59
CA GLN A 192 -2.18 -11.15 1.84
C GLN A 192 -2.79 -12.56 1.79
N ARG A 193 -3.45 -12.94 0.69
CA ARG A 193 -3.99 -14.29 0.50
C ARG A 193 -2.89 -15.35 0.52
N LYS A 194 -1.76 -15.10 -0.14
CA LYS A 194 -0.59 -16.00 -0.12
C LYS A 194 -0.03 -16.15 1.30
N GLN A 195 0.13 -15.04 2.03
CA GLN A 195 0.59 -15.06 3.42
C GLN A 195 -0.39 -15.79 4.34
N MET A 196 -1.69 -15.55 4.16
CA MET A 196 -2.74 -16.19 4.94
C MET A 196 -2.70 -17.71 4.76
N LYS A 197 -2.69 -18.22 3.52
CA LYS A 197 -2.57 -19.66 3.23
C LYS A 197 -1.29 -20.27 3.83
N ALA A 198 -0.15 -19.58 3.71
CA ALA A 198 1.10 -20.04 4.30
C ALA A 198 1.06 -20.08 5.84
N ASN A 199 0.43 -19.09 6.47
CA ASN A 199 0.29 -19.02 7.92
C ASN A 199 -0.71 -20.04 8.45
N MET A 200 -1.82 -20.31 7.74
CA MET A 200 -2.74 -21.40 8.08
C MET A 200 -2.00 -22.75 8.05
N ALA A 201 -1.24 -23.03 6.99
CA ALA A 201 -0.47 -24.28 6.90
C ALA A 201 0.57 -24.42 8.04
N LYS A 202 1.20 -23.31 8.46
CA LYS A 202 2.11 -23.30 9.62
C LYS A 202 1.36 -23.53 10.94
N GLU A 203 0.20 -22.89 11.11
CA GLU A 203 -0.66 -23.04 12.28
C GLU A 203 -1.08 -24.51 12.42
N THR A 204 -1.59 -25.11 11.36
CA THR A 204 -2.08 -26.49 11.38
C THR A 204 -0.95 -27.49 11.67
N LYS A 205 0.25 -27.29 11.08
CA LYS A 205 1.43 -28.11 11.39
C LYS A 205 1.90 -27.94 12.83
N LEU A 206 1.87 -26.72 13.36
CA LEU A 206 2.30 -26.46 14.74
C LEU A 206 1.28 -27.03 15.72
N TRP A 207 -0.01 -26.89 15.44
CA TRP A 207 -1.09 -27.49 16.22
C TRP A 207 -0.93 -29.01 16.30
N ALA A 208 -0.81 -29.69 15.15
CA ALA A 208 -0.64 -31.14 15.10
C ALA A 208 0.56 -31.61 15.94
N LYS A 209 1.71 -30.93 15.87
CA LYS A 209 2.88 -31.24 16.69
C LYS A 209 2.69 -31.04 18.19
N MET A 210 1.79 -30.13 18.59
CA MET A 210 1.51 -29.86 20.00
C MET A 210 0.44 -30.79 20.57
N THR A 211 -0.40 -31.38 19.73
CA THR A 211 -1.52 -32.24 20.12
C THR A 211 -1.33 -33.71 19.72
N GLU A 212 -0.16 -34.08 19.19
CA GLU A 212 0.22 -35.47 18.93
C GLU A 212 0.23 -36.26 20.25
N ASP A 213 -0.11 -37.54 20.20
CA ASP A 213 -0.08 -38.40 21.39
C ASP A 213 1.33 -38.39 22.01
N ASP A 214 1.40 -38.27 23.34
CA ASP A 214 2.62 -38.03 24.13
C ASP A 214 3.36 -36.69 23.92
N ALA A 215 2.80 -35.76 23.14
CA ALA A 215 3.39 -34.43 22.98
C ALA A 215 3.47 -33.68 24.31
N LYS A 216 4.66 -33.12 24.60
CA LYS A 216 4.89 -32.21 25.73
C LYS A 216 5.18 -30.80 25.19
N PRO A 217 4.15 -30.09 24.69
CA PRO A 217 4.33 -28.77 24.10
C PRO A 217 5.00 -27.81 25.09
N THR A 218 6.03 -27.12 24.61
CA THR A 218 6.72 -26.09 25.40
C THR A 218 5.91 -24.79 25.39
N ALA A 219 6.01 -23.99 26.46
CA ALA A 219 5.34 -22.68 26.48
C ALA A 219 5.84 -21.73 25.38
N ALA A 220 7.06 -21.94 24.86
CA ALA A 220 7.55 -21.19 23.70
C ALA A 220 6.76 -21.53 22.43
N GLN A 221 6.45 -22.81 22.19
CA GLN A 221 5.62 -23.26 21.08
C GLN A 221 4.19 -22.73 21.22
N MET A 222 3.61 -22.85 22.42
CA MET A 222 2.26 -22.33 22.71
C MET A 222 2.15 -20.82 22.46
N ARG A 223 3.10 -20.01 22.96
CA ARG A 223 3.14 -18.55 22.70
C ARG A 223 3.30 -18.24 21.22
N THR A 224 4.09 -19.03 20.50
CA THR A 224 4.29 -18.88 19.05
C THR A 224 2.99 -19.17 18.30
N TRP A 225 2.27 -20.23 18.68
CA TRP A 225 0.97 -20.56 18.12
C TRP A 225 -0.05 -19.44 18.38
N VAL A 226 -0.16 -18.92 19.61
CA VAL A 226 -1.08 -17.81 19.93
C VAL A 226 -0.79 -16.57 19.08
N ARG A 227 0.49 -16.22 18.88
CA ARG A 227 0.87 -15.08 18.02
C ARG A 227 0.45 -15.33 16.57
N LEU A 228 0.67 -16.54 16.06
CA LEU A 228 0.30 -16.91 14.69
C LEU A 228 -1.22 -16.86 14.51
N SER A 229 -2.00 -17.39 15.45
CA SER A 229 -3.46 -17.35 15.41
C SER A 229 -3.98 -15.91 15.44
N ASN A 230 -3.45 -15.04 16.32
CA ASN A 230 -3.80 -13.62 16.33
C ASN A 230 -3.52 -12.94 14.98
N SER A 231 -2.40 -13.29 14.31
CA SER A 231 -2.07 -12.74 12.99
C SER A 231 -2.98 -13.24 11.87
N LEU A 232 -3.63 -14.40 12.05
CA LEU A 232 -4.57 -14.99 11.08
C LEU A 232 -6.00 -14.45 11.23
N MET A 233 -6.43 -14.07 12.44
CA MET A 233 -7.81 -13.64 12.68
C MET A 233 -8.22 -12.42 11.83
N VAL A 234 -7.36 -11.41 11.70
CA VAL A 234 -7.71 -10.18 10.95
C VAL A 234 -7.92 -10.47 9.45
N PRO A 235 -6.98 -11.13 8.74
CA PRO A 235 -7.21 -11.58 7.38
C PRO A 235 -8.49 -12.41 7.23
N LEU A 236 -8.70 -13.42 8.08
CA LEU A 236 -9.88 -14.29 8.00
C LEU A 236 -11.19 -13.52 8.15
N LYS A 237 -11.26 -12.55 9.08
CA LYS A 237 -12.42 -11.67 9.24
C LYS A 237 -12.67 -10.81 8.00
N ASN A 238 -11.61 -10.31 7.37
CA ASN A 238 -11.73 -9.53 6.12
C ASN A 238 -12.28 -10.39 4.96
N TYR A 239 -11.95 -11.68 4.93
CA TYR A 239 -12.48 -12.66 3.98
C TYR A 239 -13.85 -13.26 4.40
N SER A 240 -14.44 -12.79 5.49
CA SER A 240 -15.70 -13.32 6.05
C SER A 240 -15.66 -14.83 6.35
N ASP A 241 -14.50 -15.39 6.68
CA ASP A 241 -14.34 -16.80 7.08
C ASP A 241 -14.58 -16.95 8.59
N GLU A 242 -15.85 -16.85 8.98
CA GLU A 242 -16.28 -16.91 10.39
C GLU A 242 -16.00 -18.27 11.04
N GLU A 243 -16.05 -19.35 10.25
CA GLU A 243 -15.78 -20.70 10.73
C GLU A 243 -14.32 -20.84 11.19
N SER A 244 -13.37 -20.47 10.34
CA SER A 244 -11.94 -20.52 10.69
C SER A 244 -11.62 -19.61 11.88
N VAL A 245 -12.26 -18.43 11.98
CA VAL A 245 -12.12 -17.53 13.13
C VAL A 245 -12.60 -18.21 14.41
N SER A 246 -13.81 -18.77 14.41
CA SER A 246 -14.38 -19.46 15.57
C SER A 246 -13.51 -20.65 16.02
N GLN A 247 -13.00 -21.43 15.07
CA GLN A 247 -12.09 -22.54 15.36
C GLN A 247 -10.78 -22.06 15.99
N LEU A 248 -10.18 -20.98 15.47
CA LEU A 248 -8.96 -20.41 16.04
C LEU A 248 -9.19 -19.83 17.44
N GLU A 249 -10.33 -19.19 17.68
CA GLU A 249 -10.69 -18.65 19.00
C GLU A 249 -10.81 -19.77 20.05
N LYS A 250 -11.54 -20.86 19.74
CA LYS A 250 -11.65 -22.04 20.62
C LYS A 250 -10.29 -22.67 20.95
N LYS A 251 -9.46 -22.88 19.92
CA LYS A 251 -8.10 -23.43 20.09
C LYS A 251 -7.21 -22.49 20.92
N LYS A 252 -7.38 -21.18 20.77
CA LYS A 252 -6.63 -20.17 21.54
C LYS A 252 -7.01 -20.15 23.01
N GLU A 253 -8.28 -20.30 23.35
CA GLU A 253 -8.72 -20.44 24.74
C GLU A 253 -8.05 -21.66 25.39
N MET A 254 -8.05 -22.81 24.71
CA MET A 254 -7.40 -24.03 25.19
C MET A 254 -5.91 -23.83 25.47
N ILE A 255 -5.15 -23.26 24.52
CA ILE A 255 -3.71 -23.01 24.68
C ILE A 255 -3.43 -21.98 25.78
N THR A 256 -4.30 -20.98 25.93
CA THR A 256 -4.16 -19.97 26.99
C THR A 256 -4.38 -20.58 28.37
N ALA A 257 -5.36 -21.48 28.51
CA ALA A 257 -5.57 -22.26 29.73
C ALA A 257 -4.37 -23.16 30.05
N MET A 258 -3.80 -23.86 29.05
CA MET A 258 -2.59 -24.66 29.22
C MET A 258 -1.37 -23.82 29.67
N LEU A 259 -1.19 -22.63 29.09
CA LEU A 259 -0.14 -21.70 29.50
C LEU A 259 -0.31 -21.23 30.94
N ALA A 260 -1.54 -20.99 31.39
CA ALA A 260 -1.83 -20.63 32.77
C ALA A 260 -1.50 -21.78 33.73
N ALA A 261 -1.82 -23.03 33.36
CA ALA A 261 -1.55 -24.22 34.17
C ALA A 261 -0.05 -24.55 34.33
N ILE A 262 0.79 -24.18 33.37
CA ILE A 262 2.25 -24.42 33.44
C ILE A 262 2.91 -23.55 34.53
N GLY A 263 2.33 -22.39 34.88
CA GLY A 263 2.87 -21.49 35.91
C GLY A 263 4.25 -20.87 35.56
N PRO A 264 4.59 -19.69 36.11
CA PRO A 264 5.85 -18.99 35.80
C PRO A 264 7.11 -19.75 36.25
N GLU A 265 7.00 -20.63 37.25
CA GLU A 265 8.13 -21.38 37.84
C GLU A 265 8.58 -22.58 37.00
N GLN A 266 7.66 -23.36 36.43
CA GLN A 266 8.04 -24.50 35.56
C GLN A 266 8.52 -24.04 34.18
N ASP A 267 8.05 -22.88 33.72
CA ASP A 267 8.47 -22.24 32.47
C ASP A 267 9.96 -21.88 32.47
N ALA A 268 10.47 -21.35 33.59
CA ALA A 268 11.88 -21.00 33.74
C ALA A 268 12.82 -22.21 33.78
N VAL A 269 12.31 -23.34 34.30
CA VAL A 269 13.04 -24.62 34.39
C VAL A 269 13.05 -25.33 33.04
N ARG A 270 11.90 -25.41 32.34
CA ARG A 270 11.78 -26.04 31.01
C ARG A 270 12.42 -25.23 29.89
N SER A 271 12.39 -23.89 29.95
CA SER A 271 13.01 -23.04 28.91
C SER A 271 14.54 -22.92 29.03
N GLY A 272 15.19 -23.67 29.92
CA GLY A 272 16.64 -23.61 30.17
C GLY A 272 17.17 -22.28 30.74
N LYS A 273 16.29 -21.31 31.01
CA LYS A 273 16.65 -19.96 31.49
C LYS A 273 17.20 -19.99 32.92
N ALA A 274 16.68 -20.88 33.78
CA ALA A 274 17.22 -21.10 35.11
C ALA A 274 18.68 -21.63 35.09
N ARG A 275 19.01 -22.49 34.11
CA ARG A 275 20.34 -23.10 33.94
C ARG A 275 21.37 -22.09 33.41
N THR A 276 20.96 -21.19 32.52
CA THR A 276 21.81 -20.10 31.99
C THR A 276 22.08 -19.01 33.03
N LYS A 277 21.09 -18.66 33.87
CA LYS A 277 21.29 -17.70 34.98
C LYS A 277 22.30 -18.24 36.00
N LYS A 278 22.15 -19.50 36.47
CA LYS A 278 23.13 -20.15 37.37
C LYS A 278 24.54 -20.26 36.78
N ARG A 279 24.68 -20.54 35.47
CA ARG A 279 26.00 -20.58 34.78
C ARG A 279 26.68 -19.21 34.72
N ARG A 280 25.94 -18.14 34.44
CA ARG A 280 26.48 -16.77 34.47
C ARG A 280 26.93 -16.37 35.88
N THR A 281 26.13 -16.65 36.90
CA THR A 281 26.49 -16.33 38.30
C THR A 281 27.72 -17.12 38.77
N ARG A 282 27.86 -18.40 38.40
CA ARG A 282 29.08 -19.18 38.70
C ARG A 282 30.31 -18.67 37.96
N ARG A 283 30.16 -18.23 36.70
CA ARG A 283 31.27 -17.64 35.92
C ARG A 283 31.74 -16.32 36.53
N TYR A 284 30.82 -15.47 36.97
CA TYR A 284 31.16 -14.22 37.67
C TYR A 284 31.90 -14.47 38.99
N ARG A 285 31.39 -15.36 39.86
CA ARG A 285 32.06 -15.70 41.13
C ARG A 285 33.45 -16.33 40.93
N ARG A 286 33.63 -17.12 39.88
CA ARG A 286 34.94 -17.70 39.54
C ARG A 286 35.92 -16.63 39.07
N LEU A 287 35.48 -15.71 38.20
CA LEU A 287 36.31 -14.60 37.74
C LEU A 287 36.67 -13.63 38.88
N GLU A 288 35.77 -13.45 39.84
CA GLU A 288 35.99 -12.60 41.02
C GLU A 288 37.01 -13.23 41.99
N MET A 289 36.94 -14.54 42.23
CA MET A 289 37.97 -15.26 43.01
C MET A 289 39.34 -15.29 42.30
N GLU A 290 39.37 -15.50 40.98
CA GLU A 290 40.61 -15.44 40.19
C GLU A 290 41.23 -14.03 40.19
N ARG A 291 40.42 -12.98 40.41
CA ARG A 291 40.89 -11.59 40.54
C ARG A 291 41.43 -11.29 41.93
N MET A 292 40.82 -11.85 42.98
CA MET A 292 41.30 -11.72 44.37
C MET A 292 42.60 -12.48 44.62
N MET A 293 42.84 -13.62 43.96
CA MET A 293 44.10 -14.38 44.07
C MET A 293 45.28 -13.80 43.28
N ARG A 294 45.06 -12.72 42.51
CA ARG A 294 46.11 -12.02 41.74
C ARG A 294 46.50 -10.67 42.33
N MET A 295 45.92 -10.30 43.48
CA MET A 295 46.37 -9.20 44.34
C MET A 295 47.15 -9.80 45.51
#